data_AF-A0A5D2EI92-F1
#
_entry.id   AF-A0A5D2EI92-F1
#
_cell.length_a   1.000
_cell.length_b   1.000
_cell.length_c   1.000
_cell.angle_alpha   90.00
_cell.angle_beta   90.00
_cell.angle_gamma   90.00
#
_symmetry.space_group_name_H-M   'P 1'
#
loop_
_entity.id
_entity.type
_entity.pdbx_description
1 polymer ?
#
loop_
_entity_poly.entity_id
_entity_poly.type
_entity_poly.pdbx_seq_one_letter_code
_entity_poly.pdbx_strand_id
1 'polypeptide(L)'
;MAGIIYQLLASSTLLSLGLYHLICTTRNFLKSPQSYSAKPFYPFPFSSNLRLKHLPVYLLMLCLFIAFLHQSFISSDPDPLVKGRTPVYHFITLNSAAVLFLFLILSLSFFLSESTSLLPLPPDLFFAFASAIFFLHYSVSDGAASVQTSDLQAKCDSLSARVSALASLMCLILACQPKLFIAEVGLGASLCLQGLWVLQTGLSLYVEAFIPEGCHKLLDVVSGVEGSTKCDLDESRLRAVAILDLVFVVHVMFVIIFVMLTYAVVAKSIGVRRLGSYEPLPANASDSNHIQMKALAGTQA
;
A
#
# COMPACT_ATOMS: atom_id res chain seq x y z
N MET A 1 6.47 19.57 13.94
CA MET A 1 7.29 18.34 14.11
C MET A 1 6.44 17.06 14.20
N ALA A 2 5.47 16.96 15.12
CA ALA A 2 4.65 15.75 15.28
C ALA A 2 3.92 15.29 14.01
N GLY A 3 3.33 16.21 13.24
CA GLY A 3 2.64 15.88 11.98
C GLY A 3 3.55 15.26 10.91
N ILE A 4 4.79 15.75 10.75
CA ILE A 4 5.76 15.17 9.80
C ILE A 4 6.14 13.76 10.22
N ILE A 5 6.40 13.55 11.51
CA ILE A 5 6.79 12.23 12.04
C ILE A 5 5.69 11.21 11.78
N TYR A 6 4.43 11.59 11.96
CA TYR A 6 3.28 10.75 11.63
C TYR A 6 3.24 10.38 10.13
N GLN A 7 3.40 11.37 9.24
CA GLN A 7 3.40 11.12 7.78
C GLN A 7 4.59 10.25 7.35
N LEU A 8 5.76 10.42 7.96
CA LEU A 8 6.93 9.57 7.74
C LEU A 8 6.69 8.12 8.19
N LEU A 9 6.06 7.94 9.35
CA LEU A 9 5.71 6.61 9.84
C LEU A 9 4.70 5.93 8.90
N ALA A 10 3.62 6.63 8.55
CA ALA A 10 2.58 6.12 7.67
C ALA A 10 3.12 5.76 6.27
N SER A 11 3.92 6.64 5.68
CA SER A 11 4.56 6.39 4.38
C SER A 11 5.50 5.18 4.41
N SER A 12 6.36 5.09 5.43
CA SER A 12 7.28 3.95 5.60
C SER A 12 6.54 2.62 5.74
N THR A 13 5.47 2.58 6.53
CA THR A 13 4.64 1.38 6.71
C THR A 13 3.97 0.95 5.41
N LEU A 14 3.36 1.88 4.68
CA LEU A 14 2.68 1.57 3.40
C LEU A 14 3.67 1.14 2.31
N LEU A 15 4.83 1.82 2.22
CA LEU A 15 5.89 1.47 1.29
C LEU A 15 6.48 0.08 1.56
N SER A 16 6.82 -0.19 2.83
CA SER A 16 7.38 -1.49 3.23
C SER A 16 6.37 -2.63 3.02
N LEU A 17 5.09 -2.40 3.35
CA LEU A 17 4.02 -3.36 3.11
C LEU A 17 3.81 -3.62 1.62
N GLY A 18 3.71 -2.57 0.80
CA GLY A 18 3.52 -2.68 -0.64
C GLY A 18 4.70 -3.39 -1.32
N LEU A 19 5.94 -3.03 -0.96
CA LEU A 19 7.14 -3.68 -1.46
C LEU A 19 7.20 -5.16 -1.06
N TYR A 20 6.92 -5.45 0.22
CA TYR A 20 6.88 -6.82 0.72
C TYR A 20 5.85 -7.67 -0.04
N HIS A 21 4.66 -7.11 -0.27
CA HIS A 21 3.61 -7.75 -1.05
C HIS A 21 4.08 -8.03 -2.49
N LEU A 22 4.60 -7.01 -3.19
CA LEU A 22 5.13 -7.15 -4.56
C LEU A 22 6.19 -8.26 -4.68
N ILE A 23 7.16 -8.31 -3.76
CA ILE A 23 8.21 -9.33 -3.76
C ILE A 23 7.61 -10.72 -3.55
N CYS A 24 6.71 -10.89 -2.57
CA CYS A 24 6.11 -12.18 -2.26
C CYS A 24 5.19 -12.69 -3.38
N THR A 25 4.30 -11.84 -3.89
CA THR A 25 3.42 -12.10 -5.03
C THR A 25 4.25 -12.57 -6.23
N THR A 26 5.26 -11.78 -6.62
CA THR A 26 6.11 -12.10 -7.78
C THR A 26 6.87 -13.40 -7.57
N ARG A 27 7.40 -13.63 -6.37
CA ARG A 27 8.13 -14.85 -6.05
C ARG A 27 7.25 -16.09 -6.11
N ASN A 28 6.01 -16.01 -5.64
CA ASN A 28 5.08 -17.13 -5.67
C ASN A 28 4.60 -17.42 -7.10
N PHE A 29 4.31 -16.39 -7.87
CA PHE A 29 3.94 -16.52 -9.28
C PHE A 29 5.05 -17.21 -10.10
N LEU A 30 6.30 -16.77 -9.93
CA LEU A 30 7.45 -17.35 -10.65
C LEU A 30 7.80 -18.78 -10.21
N LYS A 31 7.53 -19.14 -8.95
CA LYS A 31 7.76 -20.51 -8.46
C LYS A 31 6.76 -21.50 -9.06
N SER A 32 5.48 -21.16 -9.05
CA SER A 32 4.39 -22.06 -9.44
C SER A 32 3.27 -21.30 -10.16
N PRO A 33 3.43 -21.02 -11.47
CA PRO A 33 2.47 -20.18 -12.21
C PRO A 33 1.10 -20.83 -12.37
N GLN A 34 1.02 -22.16 -12.49
CA GLN A 34 -0.25 -22.86 -12.73
C GLN A 34 -1.13 -23.04 -11.48
N SER A 35 -0.53 -23.04 -10.29
CA SER A 35 -1.24 -23.15 -9.00
C SER A 35 -1.30 -21.83 -8.24
N TYR A 36 -1.02 -20.72 -8.93
CA TYR A 36 -1.03 -19.40 -8.33
C TYR A 36 -2.44 -19.00 -7.86
N SER A 37 -2.51 -18.51 -6.62
CA SER A 37 -3.70 -17.89 -6.05
C SER A 37 -3.26 -16.79 -5.10
N ALA A 38 -3.90 -15.63 -5.22
CA ALA A 38 -3.68 -14.48 -4.38
C ALA A 38 -3.95 -14.81 -2.92
N LYS A 39 -3.12 -14.25 -2.03
CA LYS A 39 -3.27 -14.37 -0.58
C LYS A 39 -3.30 -12.97 0.02
N PRO A 40 -4.24 -12.67 0.95
CA PRO A 40 -4.31 -11.35 1.58
C PRO A 40 -3.03 -10.95 2.30
N PHE A 41 -2.32 -11.92 2.90
CA PHE A 41 -1.02 -11.70 3.51
C PHE A 41 -0.07 -12.87 3.26
N TYR A 42 1.21 -12.54 3.18
CA TYR A 42 2.28 -13.52 3.02
C TYR A 42 3.06 -13.73 4.32
N PRO A 43 3.30 -14.98 4.74
CA PRO A 43 4.09 -15.27 5.93
C PRO A 43 5.55 -14.86 5.74
N PHE A 44 6.17 -14.33 6.80
CA PHE A 44 7.56 -13.86 6.73
C PHE A 44 8.52 -15.02 6.39
N PRO A 45 9.32 -14.91 5.31
CA PRO A 45 10.02 -16.05 4.72
C PRO A 45 11.29 -16.49 5.47
N PHE A 46 11.82 -15.69 6.39
CA PHE A 46 13.15 -15.87 7.00
C PHE A 46 13.15 -16.45 8.41
N SER A 47 12.00 -16.83 8.98
CA SER A 47 11.93 -17.31 10.36
C SER A 47 11.39 -18.73 10.48
N SER A 48 12.20 -19.62 11.08
CA SER A 48 11.78 -20.93 11.59
C SER A 48 10.86 -20.83 12.83
N ASN A 49 10.83 -19.67 13.50
CA ASN A 49 9.93 -19.42 14.62
C ASN A 49 8.52 -19.05 14.13
N LEU A 50 7.51 -19.84 14.55
CA LEU A 50 6.09 -19.62 14.27
C LEU A 50 5.59 -18.21 14.66
N ARG A 51 6.17 -17.60 15.69
CA ARG A 51 5.75 -16.26 16.19
C ARG A 51 6.13 -15.11 15.26
N LEU A 52 7.24 -15.20 14.53
CA LEU A 52 7.64 -14.18 13.55
C LEU A 52 6.93 -14.35 12.19
N LYS A 53 6.20 -15.45 11.97
CA LYS A 53 5.43 -15.69 10.74
C LYS A 53 4.46 -14.53 10.43
N HIS A 54 3.84 -13.97 11.46
CA HIS A 54 2.82 -12.92 11.37
C HIS A 54 3.35 -11.51 11.67
N LEU A 55 4.68 -11.33 11.70
CA LEU A 55 5.32 -10.03 11.92
C LEU A 55 4.77 -8.88 11.06
N PRO A 56 4.53 -9.04 9.73
CA PRO A 56 3.97 -7.94 8.93
C PRO A 56 2.56 -7.54 9.38
N VAL A 57 1.74 -8.49 9.84
CA VAL A 57 0.38 -8.21 10.34
C VAL A 57 0.44 -7.50 11.69
N TYR A 58 1.35 -7.90 12.59
CA TYR A 58 1.54 -7.21 13.87
C TYR A 58 2.01 -5.76 13.68
N LEU A 59 2.95 -5.53 12.76
CA LEU A 59 3.45 -4.19 12.47
C LEU A 59 2.35 -3.32 11.86
N LEU A 60 1.56 -3.88 10.92
CA LEU A 60 0.39 -3.20 10.36
C LEU A 60 -0.63 -2.82 11.44
N MET A 61 -0.97 -3.75 12.33
CA MET A 61 -1.88 -3.51 13.46
C MET A 61 -1.39 -2.39 14.37
N LEU A 62 -0.12 -2.41 14.74
CA LEU A 62 0.48 -1.37 15.58
C LEU A 62 0.42 0.00 14.90
N CYS A 63 0.78 0.08 13.62
CA CYS A 63 0.73 1.33 12.86
C CYS A 63 -0.70 1.85 12.69
N LEU A 64 -1.67 0.98 12.40
CA LEU A 64 -3.08 1.35 12.32
C LEU A 64 -3.61 1.85 13.67
N PHE A 65 -3.21 1.22 14.77
CA PHE A 65 -3.58 1.65 16.12
C PHE A 65 -3.03 3.04 16.45
N ILE A 66 -1.73 3.27 16.17
CA ILE A 66 -1.11 4.59 16.34
C ILE A 66 -1.82 5.64 15.47
N ALA A 67 -2.17 5.29 14.23
CA ALA A 67 -2.88 6.19 13.32
C ALA A 67 -4.30 6.52 13.80
N PHE A 68 -5.02 5.53 14.31
CA PHE A 68 -6.33 5.72 14.93
C PHE A 68 -6.25 6.65 16.16
N LEU A 69 -5.28 6.42 17.06
CA LEU A 69 -5.08 7.27 18.22
C LEU A 69 -4.71 8.71 17.83
N HIS A 70 -3.83 8.87 16.84
CA HIS A 70 -3.44 10.18 16.34
C HIS A 70 -4.64 10.97 15.79
N GLN A 71 -5.45 10.35 14.93
CA GLN A 71 -6.65 11.00 14.38
C GLN A 71 -7.72 11.27 15.46
N SER A 72 -7.89 10.35 16.40
CA SER A 72 -8.83 10.54 17.52
C SER A 72 -8.39 11.68 18.44
N PHE A 73 -7.10 11.80 18.73
CA PHE A 73 -6.57 12.88 19.56
C PHE A 73 -6.71 14.25 18.87
N ILE A 74 -6.45 14.32 17.56
CA ILE A 74 -6.68 15.54 16.76
C ILE A 74 -8.17 15.91 16.77
N SER A 75 -9.06 14.91 16.73
CA SER A 75 -10.50 15.14 16.85
C SER A 75 -10.83 15.70 18.24
N SER A 76 -10.39 15.07 19.32
CA SER A 76 -10.81 15.40 20.69
C SER A 76 -10.35 16.76 21.23
N ASP A 77 -9.44 17.47 20.55
CA ASP A 77 -8.91 18.78 20.98
C ASP A 77 -10.00 19.88 20.87
N PRO A 78 -10.56 20.35 22.00
CA PRO A 78 -11.87 21.02 22.03
C PRO A 78 -11.83 22.55 22.01
N ASP A 79 -10.73 23.20 21.58
CA ASP A 79 -10.58 24.67 21.70
C ASP A 79 -10.90 25.44 20.39
N PRO A 80 -12.18 25.80 20.14
CA PRO A 80 -12.60 26.59 18.98
C PRO A 80 -12.21 28.08 19.08
N LEU A 81 -11.93 28.58 20.30
CA LEU A 81 -11.74 30.01 20.59
C LEU A 81 -10.29 30.49 20.49
N VAL A 82 -9.31 29.58 20.51
CA VAL A 82 -7.87 29.91 20.39
C VAL A 82 -7.26 29.34 19.10
N LYS A 83 -7.92 28.35 18.46
CA LYS A 83 -7.33 27.59 17.34
C LYS A 83 -8.19 27.48 16.08
N GLY A 84 -9.36 28.13 16.04
CA GLY A 84 -10.15 28.35 14.82
C GLY A 84 -10.64 27.08 14.09
N ARG A 85 -10.55 25.88 14.69
CA ARG A 85 -10.98 24.63 14.04
C ARG A 85 -12.51 24.61 13.91
N THR A 86 -13.00 24.70 12.67
CA THR A 86 -14.43 24.57 12.36
C THR A 86 -14.95 23.17 12.73
N PRO A 87 -16.21 23.01 13.18
CA PRO A 87 -16.81 21.70 13.53
C PRO A 87 -16.72 20.68 12.37
N VAL A 88 -16.69 21.17 11.13
CA VAL A 88 -16.46 20.37 9.92
C VAL A 88 -15.16 19.57 9.98
N TYR A 89 -14.07 20.19 10.45
CA TYR A 89 -12.75 19.54 10.53
C TYR A 89 -12.78 18.35 11.50
N HIS A 90 -13.49 18.48 12.62
CA HIS A 90 -13.67 17.42 13.61
C HIS A 90 -14.38 16.19 13.02
N PHE A 91 -15.47 16.40 12.28
CA PHE A 91 -16.20 15.30 11.64
C PHE A 91 -15.37 14.61 10.55
N ILE A 92 -14.56 15.36 9.80
CA ILE A 92 -13.64 14.79 8.80
C ILE A 92 -12.59 13.91 9.47
N THR A 93 -11.94 14.39 10.54
CA THR A 93 -10.92 13.60 11.27
C THR A 93 -11.54 12.37 11.95
N LEU A 94 -12.77 12.48 12.45
CA LEU A 94 -13.50 11.35 13.03
C LEU A 94 -13.87 10.30 11.97
N ASN A 95 -14.31 10.72 10.79
CA ASN A 95 -14.58 9.81 9.68
C ASN A 95 -13.30 9.08 9.24
N SER A 96 -12.17 9.79 9.15
CA SER A 96 -10.87 9.19 8.88
C SER A 96 -10.46 8.18 9.96
N ALA A 97 -10.63 8.53 11.24
CA ALA A 97 -10.37 7.63 12.36
C ALA A 97 -11.25 6.37 12.30
N ALA A 98 -12.53 6.51 11.95
CA ALA A 98 -13.45 5.38 11.80
C ALA A 98 -13.01 4.42 10.70
N VAL A 99 -12.55 4.93 9.54
CA VAL A 99 -12.03 4.08 8.45
C VAL A 99 -10.74 3.36 8.87
N LEU A 100 -9.82 4.04 9.56
CA LEU A 100 -8.60 3.41 10.10
C LEU A 100 -8.92 2.31 11.12
N PHE A 101 -9.95 2.53 11.95
CA PHE A 101 -10.44 1.53 12.89
C PHE A 101 -11.03 0.31 12.17
N LEU A 102 -11.74 0.49 11.06
CA LEU A 102 -12.22 -0.63 10.23
C LEU A 102 -11.06 -1.44 9.64
N PHE A 103 -9.99 -0.79 9.15
CA PHE A 103 -8.78 -1.50 8.71
C PHE A 103 -8.11 -2.28 9.86
N LEU A 104 -8.14 -1.75 11.07
CA LEU A 104 -7.64 -2.42 12.27
C LEU A 104 -8.49 -3.66 12.60
N ILE A 105 -9.82 -3.55 12.55
CA ILE A 105 -10.72 -4.70 12.72
C ILE A 105 -10.44 -5.76 11.66
N LEU A 106 -10.35 -5.40 10.38
CA LEU A 106 -10.07 -6.35 9.30
C LEU A 106 -8.74 -7.10 9.52
N SER A 107 -7.70 -6.37 9.92
CA SER A 107 -6.38 -6.93 10.20
C SER A 107 -6.40 -7.85 11.43
N LEU A 108 -7.18 -7.51 12.45
CA LEU A 108 -7.41 -8.37 13.62
C LEU A 108 -8.19 -9.63 13.25
N SER A 109 -9.24 -9.51 12.44
CA SER A 109 -10.02 -10.65 11.94
C SER A 109 -9.16 -11.61 11.12
N PHE A 110 -8.26 -11.07 10.29
CA PHE A 110 -7.29 -11.89 9.54
C PHE A 110 -6.36 -12.66 10.49
N PHE A 111 -5.79 -11.96 11.49
CA PHE A 111 -4.93 -12.59 12.49
C PHE A 111 -5.65 -13.71 13.27
N LEU A 112 -6.92 -13.47 13.64
CA LEU A 112 -7.74 -14.43 14.38
C LEU A 112 -8.08 -15.65 13.52
N SER A 113 -8.38 -15.45 12.23
CA SER A 113 -8.65 -16.53 11.26
C SER A 113 -7.42 -17.42 11.01
N GLU A 114 -6.20 -16.88 11.02
CA GLU A 114 -4.97 -17.68 10.89
C GLU A 114 -4.57 -18.37 12.19
N SER A 115 -4.84 -17.74 13.34
CA SER A 115 -4.38 -18.24 14.65
C SER A 115 -5.38 -19.19 15.33
N THR A 116 -6.66 -19.07 15.00
CA THR A 116 -7.75 -19.83 15.66
C THR A 116 -8.70 -20.40 14.62
N SER A 117 -9.35 -21.52 14.96
CA SER A 117 -10.43 -22.12 14.15
C SER A 117 -11.79 -21.43 14.34
N LEU A 118 -11.84 -20.32 15.09
CA LEU A 118 -13.10 -19.67 15.47
C LEU A 118 -13.80 -18.97 14.29
N LEU A 119 -13.02 -18.48 13.31
CA LEU A 119 -13.52 -17.75 12.14
C LEU A 119 -12.80 -18.21 10.86
N PRO A 120 -13.10 -19.40 10.30
CA PRO A 120 -12.48 -19.86 9.06
C PRO A 120 -13.09 -19.12 7.87
N LEU A 121 -12.64 -17.89 7.62
CA LEU A 121 -13.08 -17.11 6.47
C LEU A 121 -12.25 -17.46 5.23
N PRO A 122 -12.88 -17.68 4.07
CA PRO A 122 -12.16 -17.80 2.81
C PRO A 122 -11.39 -16.50 2.47
N PRO A 123 -10.25 -16.60 1.79
CA PRO A 123 -9.42 -15.44 1.41
C PRO A 123 -10.18 -14.42 0.55
N ASP A 124 -11.14 -14.88 -0.26
CA ASP A 124 -11.93 -14.04 -1.15
C ASP A 124 -12.81 -13.03 -0.38
N LEU A 125 -13.31 -13.41 0.80
CA LEU A 125 -14.08 -12.50 1.66
C LEU A 125 -13.19 -11.40 2.26
N PHE A 126 -11.94 -11.71 2.61
CA PHE A 126 -11.00 -10.69 3.08
C PHE A 126 -10.71 -9.65 2.00
N PHE A 127 -10.57 -10.07 0.73
CA PHE A 127 -10.43 -9.14 -0.39
C PHE A 127 -11.70 -8.33 -0.64
N ALA A 128 -12.89 -8.93 -0.49
CA ALA A 128 -14.15 -8.20 -0.61
C ALA A 128 -14.31 -7.13 0.49
N PHE A 129 -14.03 -7.47 1.76
CA PHE A 129 -14.05 -6.50 2.85
C PHE A 129 -12.96 -5.43 2.67
N ALA A 130 -11.76 -5.80 2.25
CA ALA A 130 -10.70 -4.82 1.95
C ALA A 130 -11.15 -3.85 0.85
N SER A 131 -11.79 -4.33 -0.22
CA SER A 131 -12.34 -3.49 -1.29
C SER A 131 -13.36 -2.49 -0.76
N ALA A 132 -14.30 -2.93 0.09
CA ALA A 132 -15.30 -2.08 0.72
C ALA A 132 -14.67 -1.00 1.61
N ILE A 133 -13.67 -1.35 2.43
CA ILE A 133 -13.00 -0.38 3.30
C ILE A 133 -12.15 0.61 2.47
N PHE A 134 -11.45 0.17 1.42
CA PHE A 134 -10.74 1.09 0.52
C PHE A 134 -11.70 2.04 -0.23
N PHE A 135 -12.90 1.56 -0.57
CA PHE A 135 -13.94 2.40 -1.17
C PHE A 135 -14.51 3.43 -0.19
N LEU A 136 -14.70 3.03 1.08
CA LEU A 136 -15.05 3.96 2.15
C LEU A 136 -13.94 5.00 2.36
N HIS A 137 -12.67 4.58 2.34
CA HIS A 137 -11.53 5.49 2.40
C HIS A 137 -11.56 6.51 1.26
N TYR A 138 -11.78 6.05 0.02
CA TYR A 138 -11.99 6.94 -1.14
C TYR A 138 -13.09 7.97 -0.87
N SER A 139 -14.27 7.50 -0.42
CA SER A 139 -15.44 8.37 -0.19
C SER A 139 -15.18 9.41 0.91
N VAL A 140 -14.50 9.02 1.99
CA VAL A 140 -14.13 9.92 3.09
C VAL A 140 -13.07 10.93 2.65
N SER A 141 -12.05 10.50 1.90
CA SER A 141 -11.00 11.41 1.39
C SER A 141 -11.53 12.39 0.34
N ASP A 142 -12.41 11.96 -0.55
CA ASP A 142 -13.05 12.84 -1.54
C ASP A 142 -13.99 13.85 -0.86
N GLY A 143 -14.77 13.37 0.11
CA GLY A 143 -15.59 14.23 0.97
C GLY A 143 -14.73 15.26 1.72
N ALA A 144 -13.62 14.84 2.33
CA ALA A 144 -12.67 15.73 3.01
C ALA A 144 -12.13 16.81 2.07
N ALA A 145 -11.72 16.43 0.86
CA ALA A 145 -11.22 17.35 -0.15
C ALA A 145 -12.25 18.42 -0.55
N SER A 146 -13.54 18.08 -0.58
CA SER A 146 -14.60 19.01 -1.00
C SER A 146 -14.93 20.11 0.02
N VAL A 147 -14.78 19.82 1.33
CA VAL A 147 -15.17 20.76 2.40
C VAL A 147 -13.96 21.47 3.02
N GLN A 148 -12.76 21.11 2.59
CA GLN A 148 -11.53 21.67 3.11
C GLN A 148 -11.26 23.07 2.57
N THR A 149 -10.86 23.97 3.48
CA THR A 149 -10.55 25.37 3.14
C THR A 149 -9.14 25.56 2.59
N SER A 150 -8.26 24.56 2.76
CA SER A 150 -6.89 24.54 2.21
C SER A 150 -6.90 23.88 0.84
N ASP A 151 -6.64 24.67 -0.20
CA ASP A 151 -6.64 24.22 -1.59
C ASP A 151 -5.58 23.13 -1.85
N LEU A 152 -4.43 23.25 -1.20
CA LEU A 152 -3.31 22.33 -1.37
C LEU A 152 -3.62 20.98 -0.71
N GLN A 153 -4.17 21.01 0.50
CA GLN A 153 -4.54 19.79 1.21
C GLN A 153 -5.71 19.08 0.52
N ALA A 154 -6.72 19.83 0.07
CA ALA A 154 -7.83 19.28 -0.70
C ALA A 154 -7.35 18.54 -1.97
N LYS A 155 -6.38 19.12 -2.69
CA LYS A 155 -5.80 18.47 -3.87
C LYS A 155 -5.03 17.20 -3.51
N CYS A 156 -4.23 17.22 -2.44
CA CYS A 156 -3.53 16.04 -1.95
C CYS A 156 -4.50 14.91 -1.55
N ASP A 157 -5.56 15.24 -0.83
CA ASP A 157 -6.56 14.29 -0.36
C ASP A 157 -7.38 13.71 -1.53
N SER A 158 -7.74 14.54 -2.53
CA SER A 158 -8.40 14.08 -3.76
C SER A 158 -7.53 13.11 -4.58
N LEU A 159 -6.24 13.38 -4.72
CA LEU A 159 -5.32 12.47 -5.42
C LEU A 159 -5.14 11.16 -4.64
N SER A 160 -5.05 11.23 -3.31
CA SER A 160 -5.01 10.05 -2.44
C SER A 160 -6.30 9.22 -2.52
N ALA A 161 -7.45 9.88 -2.62
CA ALA A 161 -8.74 9.23 -2.84
C ALA A 161 -8.71 8.39 -4.12
N ARG A 162 -8.23 8.95 -5.24
CA ARG A 162 -8.13 8.21 -6.51
C ARG A 162 -7.23 6.97 -6.43
N VAL A 163 -6.11 7.06 -5.70
CA VAL A 163 -5.24 5.89 -5.46
C VAL A 163 -5.97 4.84 -4.61
N SER A 164 -6.74 5.26 -3.62
CA SER A 164 -7.57 4.36 -2.79
C SER A 164 -8.68 3.69 -3.60
N ALA A 165 -9.30 4.39 -4.55
CA ALA A 165 -10.26 3.82 -5.47
C ALA A 165 -9.63 2.76 -6.38
N LEU A 166 -8.41 3.01 -6.88
CA LEU A 166 -7.65 2.01 -7.63
C LEU A 166 -7.36 0.76 -6.79
N ALA A 167 -6.92 0.93 -5.54
CA ALA A 167 -6.70 -0.18 -4.62
C ALA A 167 -7.99 -0.97 -4.36
N SER A 168 -9.13 -0.29 -4.17
CA SER A 168 -10.45 -0.91 -4.01
C SER A 168 -10.85 -1.76 -5.22
N LEU A 169 -10.65 -1.24 -6.43
CA LEU A 169 -10.90 -1.96 -7.68
C LEU A 169 -10.01 -3.21 -7.81
N MET A 170 -8.72 -3.10 -7.49
CA MET A 170 -7.82 -4.25 -7.52
C MET A 170 -8.20 -5.33 -6.50
N CYS A 171 -8.61 -4.94 -5.29
CA CYS A 171 -9.16 -5.86 -4.29
C CYS A 171 -10.46 -6.52 -4.77
N LEU A 172 -11.35 -5.78 -5.43
CA LEU A 172 -12.60 -6.32 -5.96
C LEU A 172 -12.34 -7.38 -7.04
N ILE A 173 -11.41 -7.08 -7.96
CA ILE A 173 -10.99 -8.03 -9.00
C ILE A 173 -10.40 -9.29 -8.36
N LEU A 174 -9.59 -9.15 -7.30
CA LEU A 174 -9.03 -10.29 -6.55
C LEU A 174 -10.09 -11.12 -5.83
N ALA A 175 -11.13 -10.49 -5.30
CA ALA A 175 -12.25 -11.20 -4.68
C ALA A 175 -13.04 -12.04 -5.70
N CYS A 176 -13.17 -11.57 -6.95
CA CYS A 176 -13.84 -12.30 -8.02
C CYS A 176 -12.92 -13.33 -8.72
N GLN A 177 -11.64 -13.00 -8.88
CA GLN A 177 -10.65 -13.79 -9.62
C GLN A 177 -9.30 -13.78 -8.89
N PRO A 178 -9.13 -14.62 -7.85
CA PRO A 178 -7.92 -14.64 -7.04
C PRO A 178 -6.68 -15.14 -7.80
N LYS A 179 -6.85 -15.74 -8.99
CA LYS A 179 -5.72 -16.20 -9.82
C LYS A 179 -5.08 -15.08 -10.65
N LEU A 180 -5.66 -13.88 -10.66
CA LEU A 180 -5.18 -12.79 -11.52
C LEU A 180 -3.96 -12.08 -10.89
N PHE A 181 -2.76 -12.52 -11.29
CA PHE A 181 -1.48 -11.94 -10.85
C PHE A 181 -1.39 -10.42 -11.04
N ILE A 182 -1.90 -9.90 -12.16
CA ILE A 182 -1.82 -8.47 -12.50
C ILE A 182 -2.55 -7.61 -11.47
N ALA A 183 -3.72 -8.04 -11.00
CA ALA A 183 -4.48 -7.26 -10.03
C ALA A 183 -3.81 -7.26 -8.65
N GLU A 184 -3.10 -8.33 -8.29
CA GLU A 184 -2.37 -8.38 -7.03
C GLU A 184 -1.09 -7.52 -7.05
N VAL A 185 -0.38 -7.51 -8.19
CA VAL A 185 0.72 -6.56 -8.43
C VAL A 185 0.20 -5.13 -8.44
N GLY A 186 -0.95 -4.89 -9.07
CA GLY A 186 -1.63 -3.58 -9.08
C GLY A 186 -2.01 -3.10 -7.69
N LEU A 187 -2.48 -3.99 -6.82
CA LEU A 187 -2.76 -3.68 -5.41
C LEU A 187 -1.48 -3.28 -4.66
N GLY A 188 -0.41 -4.08 -4.79
CA GLY A 188 0.89 -3.75 -4.18
C GLY A 188 1.48 -2.43 -4.68
N ALA A 189 1.38 -2.16 -5.99
CA ALA A 189 1.80 -0.91 -6.59
C ALA A 189 0.97 0.28 -6.08
N SER A 190 -0.34 0.11 -5.90
CA SER A 190 -1.23 1.14 -5.35
C SER A 190 -0.87 1.47 -3.89
N LEU A 191 -0.51 0.48 -3.08
CA LEU A 191 -0.01 0.70 -1.71
C LEU A 191 1.32 1.46 -1.69
N CYS A 192 2.26 1.12 -2.59
CA CYS A 192 3.50 1.87 -2.72
C CYS A 192 3.24 3.32 -3.15
N LEU A 193 2.37 3.53 -4.13
CA LEU A 193 2.00 4.87 -4.60
C LEU A 193 1.34 5.69 -3.49
N GLN A 194 0.42 5.09 -2.74
CA GLN A 194 -0.22 5.72 -1.58
C GLN A 194 0.83 6.08 -0.51
N GLY A 195 1.78 5.20 -0.21
CA GLY A 195 2.86 5.48 0.74
C GLY A 195 3.75 6.65 0.33
N LEU A 196 4.17 6.70 -0.95
CA LEU A 196 4.94 7.83 -1.46
C LEU A 196 4.12 9.13 -1.46
N TRP A 197 2.84 9.06 -1.80
CA TRP A 197 1.98 10.23 -1.84
C TRP A 197 1.72 10.82 -0.46
N VAL A 198 1.56 9.96 0.56
CA VAL A 198 1.48 10.38 1.96
C VAL A 198 2.75 11.12 2.39
N LEU A 199 3.93 10.65 1.98
CA LEU A 199 5.19 11.36 2.21
C LEU A 199 5.21 12.73 1.51
N GLN A 200 4.85 12.77 0.23
CA GLN A 200 4.78 14.00 -0.55
C GLN A 200 3.82 15.02 0.06
N THR A 201 2.67 14.56 0.54
CA THR A 201 1.66 15.38 1.23
C THR A 201 2.25 15.94 2.54
N GLY A 202 2.98 15.11 3.30
CA GLY A 202 3.70 15.56 4.49
C GLY A 202 4.76 16.62 4.19
N LEU A 203 5.55 16.45 3.14
CA LEU A 203 6.55 17.44 2.73
C LEU A 203 5.88 18.75 2.30
N SER A 204 4.83 18.66 1.46
CA SER A 204 4.12 19.83 0.92
C SER A 204 3.38 20.66 1.98
N LEU A 205 2.92 20.05 3.08
CA LEU A 205 2.15 20.75 4.12
C LEU A 205 3.00 21.25 5.29
N TYR A 206 4.12 20.58 5.58
CA TYR A 206 4.88 20.85 6.80
C TYR A 206 6.31 21.35 6.57
N VAL A 207 6.86 21.26 5.35
CA VAL A 207 8.21 21.73 5.02
C VAL A 207 8.12 22.94 4.11
N GLU A 208 8.58 24.10 4.59
CA GLU A 208 8.48 25.38 3.89
C GLU A 208 9.18 25.39 2.52
N ALA A 209 10.27 24.64 2.38
CA ALA A 209 11.00 24.51 1.11
C ALA A 209 10.22 23.81 -0.02
N PHE A 210 9.15 23.08 0.32
CA PHE A 210 8.29 22.38 -0.65
C PHE A 210 6.93 23.06 -0.86
N ILE A 211 6.72 24.24 -0.25
CA ILE A 211 5.51 25.04 -0.47
C ILE A 211 5.68 25.82 -1.78
N PRO A 212 4.72 25.72 -2.73
CA PRO A 212 4.77 26.49 -3.97
C PRO A 212 4.80 28.00 -3.72
N GLU A 213 5.58 28.72 -4.51
CA GLU A 213 5.66 30.18 -4.48
C GLU A 213 4.25 30.82 -4.60
N GLY A 214 3.91 31.71 -3.67
CA GLY A 214 2.61 32.39 -3.63
C GLY A 214 1.53 31.72 -2.77
N CYS A 215 1.82 30.56 -2.18
CA CYS A 215 1.00 29.96 -1.12
C CYS A 215 1.72 30.12 0.23
N HIS A 216 1.02 30.66 1.22
CA HIS A 216 1.59 30.89 2.54
C HIS A 216 0.82 30.09 3.58
N LYS A 217 1.54 29.64 4.61
CA LYS A 217 0.92 29.03 5.78
C LYS A 217 0.29 30.15 6.60
N LEU A 218 -1.01 30.04 6.90
CA LEU A 218 -1.70 30.96 7.81
C LEU A 218 -1.22 30.70 9.26
N LEU A 219 -0.01 31.13 9.58
CA LEU A 219 0.54 31.10 10.94
C LEU A 219 0.26 32.39 11.72
N ASP A 220 -0.18 33.46 11.05
CA ASP A 220 -0.18 34.82 11.62
C ASP A 220 -1.56 35.50 11.66
N VAL A 221 -2.63 34.71 11.79
CA VAL A 221 -3.95 35.26 12.12
C VAL A 221 -4.48 34.51 13.33
N VAL A 222 -5.00 35.25 14.31
CA VAL A 222 -5.65 34.77 15.55
C VAL A 222 -6.80 33.75 15.30
N SER A 223 -7.15 33.50 14.03
CA SER A 223 -8.12 32.50 13.55
C SER A 223 -7.52 31.38 12.69
N GLY A 224 -6.19 31.26 12.63
CA GLY A 224 -5.46 30.34 11.76
C GLY A 224 -5.53 28.89 12.25
N VAL A 225 -6.31 28.08 11.54
CA VAL A 225 -6.30 26.62 11.70
C VAL A 225 -4.92 26.08 11.36
N GLU A 226 -4.29 25.42 12.33
CA GLU A 226 -3.00 24.75 12.22
C GLU A 226 -3.00 23.79 11.01
N GLY A 227 -2.28 24.16 9.94
CA GLY A 227 -2.17 23.36 8.70
C GLY A 227 -2.90 23.94 7.47
N SER A 228 -3.61 25.06 7.60
CA SER A 228 -4.24 25.70 6.43
C SER A 228 -3.22 26.51 5.64
N THR A 229 -2.86 26.02 4.44
CA THR A 229 -2.12 26.80 3.44
C THR A 229 -3.13 27.46 2.52
N LYS A 230 -3.10 28.78 2.44
CA LYS A 230 -3.94 29.54 1.53
C LYS A 230 -3.07 30.24 0.51
N CYS A 231 -3.46 30.14 -0.75
CA CYS A 231 -2.80 30.85 -1.84
C CYS A 231 -3.45 32.24 -1.97
N ASP A 232 -2.62 33.26 -2.15
CA ASP A 232 -3.05 34.67 -2.13
C ASP A 232 -3.80 35.05 -3.41
N LEU A 233 -3.46 34.38 -4.53
CA LEU A 233 -4.03 34.59 -5.86
C LEU A 233 -4.50 33.27 -6.48
N ASP A 234 -5.59 33.33 -7.26
CA ASP A 234 -6.11 32.18 -8.01
C ASP A 234 -5.08 31.61 -9.01
N GLU A 235 -4.22 32.46 -9.58
CA GLU A 235 -3.15 32.04 -10.49
C GLU A 235 -2.10 31.18 -9.77
N SER A 236 -1.70 31.56 -8.55
CA SER A 236 -0.78 30.80 -7.71
C SER A 236 -1.38 29.45 -7.30
N ARG A 237 -2.70 29.41 -7.07
CA ARG A 237 -3.44 28.18 -6.81
C ARG A 237 -3.41 27.25 -8.01
N LEU A 238 -3.72 27.74 -9.21
CA LEU A 238 -3.68 26.92 -10.44
C LEU A 238 -2.27 26.38 -10.72
N ARG A 239 -1.23 27.20 -10.50
CA ARG A 239 0.18 26.78 -10.59
C ARG A 239 0.50 25.67 -9.59
N ALA A 240 0.13 25.83 -8.32
CA ALA A 240 0.36 24.84 -7.28
C ALA A 240 -0.33 23.50 -7.60
N VAL A 241 -1.58 23.54 -8.06
CA VAL A 241 -2.34 22.34 -8.47
C VAL A 241 -1.65 21.64 -9.65
N ALA A 242 -1.21 22.38 -10.66
CA ALA A 242 -0.51 21.82 -11.81
C ALA A 242 0.84 21.18 -11.43
N ILE A 243 1.58 21.79 -10.49
CA ILE A 243 2.83 21.23 -9.96
C ILE A 243 2.54 19.91 -9.21
N LEU A 244 1.51 19.87 -8.37
CA LEU A 244 1.13 18.64 -7.65
C LEU A 244 0.70 17.53 -8.61
N ASP A 245 -0.06 17.84 -9.66
CA ASP A 245 -0.44 16.88 -10.69
C ASP A 245 0.79 16.33 -11.43
N LEU A 246 1.75 17.18 -11.78
CA LEU A 246 3.01 16.75 -12.39
C LEU A 246 3.81 15.85 -11.45
N VAL A 247 3.94 16.23 -10.18
CA VAL A 247 4.62 15.43 -9.15
C VAL A 247 3.93 14.09 -8.96
N PHE A 248 2.59 14.04 -8.99
CA PHE A 248 1.84 12.79 -8.94
C PHE A 248 2.17 11.86 -10.12
N VAL A 249 2.23 12.40 -11.34
CA VAL A 249 2.64 11.63 -12.53
C VAL A 249 4.06 11.09 -12.40
N VAL A 250 4.99 11.87 -11.86
CA VAL A 250 6.37 11.42 -11.58
C VAL A 250 6.38 10.27 -10.58
N HIS A 251 5.57 10.32 -9.52
CA HIS A 251 5.42 9.22 -8.57
C HIS A 251 4.86 7.96 -9.23
N VAL A 252 3.88 8.08 -10.12
CA VAL A 252 3.34 6.95 -10.89
C VAL A 252 4.43 6.31 -11.77
N MET A 253 5.20 7.13 -12.50
CA MET A 253 6.32 6.64 -13.31
C MET A 253 7.36 5.90 -12.45
N PHE A 254 7.72 6.47 -11.30
CA PHE A 254 8.65 5.84 -10.36
C PHE A 254 8.13 4.49 -9.87
N VAL A 255 6.85 4.39 -9.51
CA VAL A 255 6.24 3.12 -9.06
C VAL A 255 6.23 2.07 -10.17
N ILE A 256 5.97 2.44 -11.43
CA ILE A 256 6.03 1.50 -12.56
C ILE A 256 7.45 0.95 -12.73
N ILE A 257 8.47 1.82 -12.72
CA ILE A 257 9.88 1.40 -12.81
C ILE A 257 10.23 0.48 -11.63
N PHE A 258 9.76 0.82 -10.43
CA PHE A 258 9.99 0.05 -9.22
C PHE A 258 9.36 -1.35 -9.30
N VAL A 259 8.13 -1.48 -9.82
CA VAL A 259 7.49 -2.78 -10.08
C VAL A 259 8.29 -3.60 -11.09
N MET A 260 8.74 -2.99 -12.19
CA MET A 260 9.55 -3.68 -13.19
C MET A 260 10.89 -4.15 -12.61
N LEU A 261 11.54 -3.32 -11.79
CA LEU A 261 12.80 -3.65 -11.13
C LEU A 261 12.63 -4.79 -10.13
N THR A 262 11.60 -4.73 -9.28
CA THR A 262 11.30 -5.82 -8.33
C THR A 262 11.02 -7.13 -9.07
N TYR A 263 10.29 -7.08 -10.18
CA TYR A 263 10.08 -8.25 -11.03
C TYR A 263 11.39 -8.83 -11.57
N ALA A 264 12.24 -7.99 -12.18
CA ALA A 264 13.52 -8.43 -12.73
C ALA A 264 14.46 -9.02 -11.66
N VAL A 265 14.55 -8.39 -10.49
CA VAL A 265 15.38 -8.86 -9.38
C VAL A 265 14.89 -10.20 -8.84
N VAL A 266 13.58 -10.35 -8.63
CA VAL A 266 12.99 -11.59 -8.13
C VAL A 266 13.14 -12.71 -9.17
N ALA A 267 12.89 -12.42 -10.45
CA ALA A 267 13.09 -13.35 -11.56
C ALA A 267 14.54 -13.84 -11.63
N LYS A 268 15.52 -12.94 -11.51
CA LYS A 268 16.94 -13.32 -11.45
C LYS A 268 17.23 -14.20 -10.24
N SER A 269 16.71 -13.87 -9.06
CA SER A 269 16.96 -14.66 -7.84
C SER A 269 16.42 -16.09 -7.90
N ILE A 270 15.27 -16.30 -8.55
CA ILE A 270 14.64 -17.62 -8.70
C ILE A 270 15.25 -18.37 -9.89
N GLY A 271 15.52 -17.68 -11.00
CA GLY A 271 16.19 -18.25 -12.17
C GLY A 271 17.59 -18.76 -11.84
N VAL A 272 18.35 -18.02 -11.02
CA VAL A 272 19.65 -18.49 -10.48
C VAL A 272 19.49 -19.76 -9.63
N ARG A 273 18.38 -19.93 -8.90
CA ARG A 273 18.08 -21.19 -8.18
C ARG A 273 17.68 -22.33 -9.11
N ARG A 274 16.92 -22.07 -10.19
CA ARG A 274 16.54 -23.11 -11.16
C ARG A 274 17.71 -23.57 -12.03
N LEU A 275 18.66 -22.69 -12.37
CA LEU A 275 19.86 -23.06 -13.12
C LEU A 275 20.82 -23.96 -12.32
N GLY A 276 20.65 -24.04 -10.99
CA GLY A 276 21.43 -24.90 -10.09
C GLY A 276 20.81 -26.28 -9.80
N SER A 277 19.61 -26.58 -10.30
CA SER A 277 18.97 -27.88 -10.10
C SER A 277 18.40 -28.38 -11.41
N TYR A 278 19.18 -29.22 -12.09
CA TYR A 278 18.69 -30.03 -13.21
C TYR A 278 17.51 -30.86 -12.69
N GLU A 279 16.30 -30.53 -13.12
CA GLU A 279 15.12 -31.35 -12.87
C GLU A 279 15.13 -32.45 -13.93
N PRO A 280 15.52 -33.70 -13.60
CA PRO A 280 15.47 -34.78 -14.57
C PRO A 280 14.01 -34.96 -14.99
N LEU A 281 13.79 -34.99 -16.31
CA LEU A 281 12.51 -35.41 -16.89
C LEU A 281 12.07 -36.70 -16.20
N PRO A 282 10.82 -36.80 -15.71
CA PRO A 282 10.31 -38.05 -15.18
C PRO A 282 10.37 -39.07 -16.32
N ALA A 283 11.31 -40.00 -16.22
CA ALA A 283 11.34 -41.17 -17.04
C ALA A 283 10.14 -42.03 -16.61
N ASN A 284 8.97 -41.73 -17.19
CA ASN A 284 7.90 -42.71 -17.28
C ASN A 284 8.37 -43.79 -18.25
N ALA A 285 9.32 -44.60 -17.81
CA ALA A 285 9.71 -45.85 -18.45
C ALA A 285 8.66 -46.91 -18.09
N SER A 286 7.45 -46.70 -18.60
CA SER A 286 6.46 -47.76 -18.80
C SER A 286 6.29 -48.03 -20.29
N ASP A 287 7.37 -47.94 -21.05
CA ASP A 287 7.48 -48.63 -22.33
C ASP A 287 8.81 -49.37 -22.37
N SER A 288 8.71 -50.65 -22.04
CA SER A 288 9.67 -51.68 -22.37
C SER A 288 9.96 -51.65 -23.87
N ASN A 289 11.05 -51.00 -24.29
CA ASN A 289 11.83 -51.33 -25.50
C ASN A 289 13.18 -50.56 -25.50
N HIS A 290 14.14 -51.14 -24.80
CA HIS A 290 15.53 -51.32 -25.22
C HIS A 290 16.13 -50.30 -26.23
N ILE A 291 16.77 -49.23 -25.73
CA ILE A 291 17.92 -48.63 -26.43
C ILE A 291 19.05 -48.47 -25.41
N GLN A 292 19.76 -49.56 -25.19
CA GLN A 292 21.02 -49.58 -24.46
C GLN A 292 22.06 -48.89 -25.35
N MET A 293 22.37 -47.62 -25.08
CA MET A 293 23.49 -46.94 -25.74
C MET A 293 24.79 -47.60 -25.27
N LYS A 294 25.32 -48.48 -26.12
CA LYS A 294 26.58 -49.19 -25.91
C LYS A 294 27.73 -48.17 -26.01
N ALA A 295 28.40 -47.94 -24.89
CA ALA A 295 29.64 -47.16 -24.87
C ALA A 295 30.68 -47.87 -25.76
N LEU A 296 31.17 -47.18 -26.79
CA LEU A 296 32.34 -47.58 -27.55
C LEU A 296 33.58 -47.37 -26.68
N ALA A 297 33.92 -48.39 -25.89
CA ALA A 297 35.26 -48.51 -25.34
C ALA A 297 36.21 -48.81 -26.52
N GLY A 298 37.00 -47.81 -26.90
CA GLY A 298 38.12 -47.98 -27.82
C GLY A 298 39.24 -48.77 -27.12
N THR A 299 39.47 -49.98 -27.57
CA THR A 299 40.69 -50.75 -27.30
C THR A 299 41.23 -51.32 -28.61
N GLN A 300 42.55 -51.49 -28.66
CA GLN A 300 43.45 -51.93 -29.74
C GLN A 300 44.08 -50.76 -30.51
N ALA A 301 45.40 -50.65 -30.63
CA ALA A 301 46.53 -51.47 -30.20
C ALA A 301 47.79 -50.57 -30.15
#